data_AF-A0A9E1RV69-F1
#
_entry.id   AF-A0A9E1RV69-F1
#
_cell.length_a   1.000
_cell.length_b   1.000
_cell.length_c   1.000
_cell.angle_alpha   90.00
_cell.angle_beta   90.00
_cell.angle_gamma   90.00
#
_symmetry.space_group_name_H-M   'P 1'
#
loop_
_entity.id
_entity.type
_entity.pdbx_description
1 polymer ?
#
loop_
_entity_poly.entity_id
_entity_poly.type
_entity_poly.pdbx_seq_one_letter_code
_entity_poly.pdbx_strand_id
1 'polypeptide(L)' 'PDGMNPELTAVIDGLAEREGVDRTAIALGFVLAHPSDPVAIIGTQKTERIASSTAALSITLDRNDVYAIVQASEGVPLP' A
#
# COMPACT_ATOMS: atom_id res chain seq x y z
N PRO A 1 6.91 -2.44 20.11
CA PRO A 1 5.73 -3.29 19.81
C PRO A 1 5.71 -3.61 18.31
N ASP A 2 6.04 -4.86 17.96
CA ASP A 2 6.13 -5.36 16.59
C ASP A 2 4.73 -5.57 16.00
N GLY A 3 4.02 -4.47 15.79
CA GLY A 3 2.70 -4.43 15.17
C GLY A 3 2.60 -3.19 14.29
N MET A 4 1.94 -3.34 13.14
CA MET A 4 1.59 -2.22 12.28
C MET A 4 0.79 -1.19 13.09
N ASN A 5 1.06 0.11 12.90
CA ASN A 5 0.27 1.18 13.52
C ASN A 5 -1.23 0.89 13.27
N PRO A 6 -2.09 0.86 14.32
CA PRO A 6 -3.51 0.58 14.15
C PRO A 6 -4.20 1.53 13.16
N GLU A 7 -3.81 2.80 13.15
CA GLU A 7 -4.33 3.80 12.22
C GLU A 7 -3.94 3.48 10.78
N LEU A 8 -2.66 3.16 10.55
CA LEU A 8 -2.17 2.72 9.24
C LEU A 8 -2.88 1.45 8.78
N THR A 9 -3.10 0.51 9.70
CA THR A 9 -3.81 -0.75 9.39
C THR A 9 -5.23 -0.46 8.91
N ALA A 10 -5.95 0.43 9.61
CA ALA A 10 -7.31 0.80 9.24
C ALA A 10 -7.37 1.51 7.87
N VAL A 11 -6.42 2.41 7.58
CA VAL A 11 -6.33 3.07 6.28
C VAL A 11 -6.06 2.05 5.17
N ILE A 12 -5.07 1.18 5.35
CA ILE A 12 -4.74 0.15 4.35
C ILE A 12 -5.91 -0.81 4.14
N ASP A 13 -6.64 -1.19 5.21
CA ASP A 13 -7.82 -2.05 5.11
C ASP A 13 -8.95 -1.41 4.30
N GLY A 14 -9.26 -0.14 4.56
CA GLY A 14 -10.29 0.56 3.81
C GLY A 14 -9.95 0.70 2.32
N LEU A 15 -8.67 0.97 2.01
CA LEU A 15 -8.20 1.01 0.62
C LEU A 15 -8.25 -0.38 -0.03
N ALA A 16 -7.83 -1.42 0.69
CA ALA A 16 -7.87 -2.80 0.20
C ALA A 16 -9.30 -3.25 -0.13
N GLU A 17 -10.27 -2.89 0.72
CA GLU A 17 -11.69 -3.14 0.47
C GLU A 17 -12.20 -2.37 -0.75
N ARG A 18 -11.87 -1.08 -0.86
CA ARG A 18 -12.26 -0.24 -2.00
C ARG A 18 -11.75 -0.78 -3.34
N GLU A 19 -10.50 -1.19 -3.37
CA GLU A 19 -9.83 -1.67 -4.59
C GLU A 19 -10.08 -3.18 -4.85
N GLY A 20 -10.67 -3.90 -3.89
CA GLY A 20 -10.94 -5.34 -3.99
C GLY A 20 -9.67 -6.20 -3.99
N VAL A 21 -8.65 -5.79 -3.25
CA VAL A 21 -7.31 -6.43 -3.20
C VAL A 21 -6.86 -6.69 -1.76
N ASP A 22 -5.67 -7.26 -1.58
CA ASP A 22 -5.07 -7.43 -0.26
C ASP A 22 -4.18 -6.24 0.16
N ARG A 23 -3.80 -6.22 1.44
CA ARG A 23 -2.90 -5.19 2.00
C ARG A 23 -1.54 -5.13 1.29
N THR A 24 -1.05 -6.25 0.77
CA THR A 24 0.24 -6.31 0.05
C THR A 24 0.15 -5.52 -1.25
N ALA A 25 -0.96 -5.68 -1.97
CA ALA A 25 -1.23 -4.96 -3.20
C ALA A 25 -1.33 -3.45 -2.95
N ILE A 26 -1.99 -3.01 -1.88
CA ILE A 26 -2.03 -1.58 -1.50
C ILE A 26 -0.63 -1.04 -1.18
N ALA A 27 0.19 -1.78 -0.42
CA ALA A 27 1.55 -1.35 -0.09
C ALA A 27 2.43 -1.22 -1.33
N LEU A 28 2.32 -2.15 -2.29
CA LEU A 28 3.02 -2.06 -3.57
C LEU A 28 2.46 -0.94 -4.45
N GLY A 29 1.14 -0.77 -4.48
CA GLY A 29 0.46 0.32 -5.19
C GLY A 29 0.90 1.69 -4.70
N PHE A 30 1.10 1.86 -3.39
CA PHE A 30 1.67 3.08 -2.80
C PHE A 30 3.07 3.41 -3.36
N VAL A 31 3.95 2.41 -3.47
CA VAL A 31 5.27 2.59 -4.09
C VAL A 31 5.12 2.98 -5.55
N LEU A 32 4.29 2.26 -6.31
CA LEU A 32 4.10 2.46 -7.75
C LEU A 32 3.37 3.76 -8.10
N ALA A 33 2.58 4.32 -7.18
CA ALA A 33 1.92 5.61 -7.34
C ALA A 33 2.89 6.80 -7.30
N HIS A 34 4.15 6.58 -6.90
CA HIS A 34 5.13 7.65 -6.84
C HIS A 34 5.51 8.15 -8.25
N PRO A 35 5.53 9.48 -8.50
CA PRO A 35 5.73 10.07 -9.83
C PRO A 35 7.14 9.88 -10.43
N SER A 36 8.05 9.23 -9.71
CA SER A 36 9.40 8.91 -10.21
C SER A 36 9.47 7.58 -10.96
N ASP A 37 8.33 6.92 -11.17
CA ASP A 37 8.21 5.61 -11.81
C ASP A 37 9.15 4.53 -11.20
N PRO A 38 9.07 4.26 -9.88
CA PRO A 38 9.94 3.28 -9.25
C PRO A 38 9.61 1.84 -9.67
N VAL A 39 10.61 0.96 -9.54
CA VAL A 39 10.44 -0.50 -9.73
C VAL A 39 10.42 -1.18 -8.36
N ALA A 40 9.27 -1.78 -8.01
CA ALA A 40 9.13 -2.52 -6.76
C ALA A 40 9.82 -3.89 -6.85
N ILE A 41 10.76 -4.16 -5.92
CA ILE A 41 11.45 -5.46 -5.82
C ILE A 41 10.65 -6.40 -4.91
N ILE A 42 10.21 -7.53 -5.45
CA ILE A 42 9.46 -8.54 -4.70
C ILE A 42 10.43 -9.47 -3.95
N GLY A 43 10.40 -9.43 -2.62
CA GLY A 43 11.33 -10.18 -1.75
C GLY A 43 10.90 -11.61 -1.39
N THR A 44 9.71 -12.05 -1.80
CA THR A 44 9.22 -13.41 -1.48
C THR A 44 9.64 -14.42 -2.55
N GLN A 45 9.94 -15.65 -2.14
CA GLN A 45 10.22 -16.77 -3.04
C GLN A 45 9.01 -17.68 -3.29
N LYS A 46 7.86 -17.38 -2.64
CA LYS A 46 6.63 -18.16 -2.83
C LYS A 46 5.96 -17.73 -4.11
N THR A 47 5.80 -18.65 -5.05
CA THR A 47 5.24 -18.40 -6.38
C THR A 47 3.85 -17.79 -6.33
N GLU A 48 3.01 -18.21 -5.38
CA GLU A 48 1.64 -17.72 -5.23
C GLU A 48 1.64 -16.25 -4.81
N ARG A 49 2.59 -15.85 -3.95
CA ARG A 49 2.72 -14.46 -3.49
C ARG A 49 3.35 -13.54 -4.54
N ILE A 50 4.23 -14.10 -5.38
CA ILE A 50 4.76 -13.38 -6.55
C ILE A 50 3.60 -13.11 -7.52
N ALA A 51 2.80 -14.12 -7.84
CA ALA A 51 1.63 -13.94 -8.72
C ALA A 51 0.63 -12.94 -8.12
N SER A 52 0.30 -13.04 -6.82
CA SER A 52 -0.67 -12.14 -6.19
C SER A 52 -0.19 -10.68 -6.12
N SER A 53 1.13 -10.43 -6.10
CA SER A 53 1.70 -9.07 -6.11
C SER A 53 1.31 -8.26 -7.34
N THR A 54 0.99 -8.92 -8.45
CA THR A 54 0.56 -8.26 -9.69
C THR A 54 -0.77 -7.51 -9.55
N ALA A 55 -1.58 -7.83 -8.55
CA ALA A 55 -2.80 -7.09 -8.23
C ALA A 55 -2.51 -5.61 -7.91
N ALA A 56 -1.28 -5.27 -7.51
CA ALA A 56 -0.87 -3.88 -7.31
C ALA A 56 -0.94 -3.04 -8.59
N LEU A 57 -0.82 -3.66 -9.77
CA LEU A 57 -0.82 -2.98 -11.07
C LEU A 57 -2.21 -2.52 -11.51
N SER A 58 -3.28 -3.04 -10.89
CA SER A 58 -4.66 -2.64 -11.19
C SER A 58 -5.20 -1.56 -10.25
N ILE A 59 -4.44 -1.18 -9.21
CA ILE A 59 -4.87 -0.21 -8.21
C ILE A 59 -4.63 1.21 -8.73
N THR A 60 -5.55 2.13 -8.43
CA THR A 60 -5.34 3.57 -8.63
C THR A 60 -5.44 4.30 -7.30
N LEU A 61 -4.30 4.73 -6.75
CA LEU A 61 -4.27 5.59 -5.56
C LEU A 61 -4.21 7.05 -6.00
N ASP A 62 -5.14 7.84 -5.49
CA ASP A 62 -5.10 9.28 -5.69
C ASP A 62 -4.19 9.97 -4.65
N ARG A 63 -4.05 11.28 -4.75
CA ARG A 63 -3.22 12.07 -3.84
C ARG A 63 -3.72 11.99 -2.38
N ASN A 64 -5.02 11.94 -2.16
CA ASN A 64 -5.59 11.85 -0.81
C ASN A 64 -5.30 10.50 -0.19
N ASP A 65 -5.34 9.42 -0.97
CA ASP A 65 -4.99 8.08 -0.52
C ASP A 65 -3.54 8.00 -0.06
N VAL A 66 -2.63 8.54 -0.88
CA VAL A 66 -1.19 8.60 -0.57
C VAL A 66 -0.95 9.41 0.70
N TYR A 67 -1.61 10.57 0.85
CA TYR A 67 -1.51 11.38 2.07
C TYR A 67 -2.09 10.70 3.30
N ALA A 68 -3.22 9.99 3.19
CA ALA A 68 -3.79 9.24 4.28
C ALA A 68 -2.84 8.14 4.78
N ILE A 69 -2.18 7.42 3.86
CA ILE A 69 -1.17 6.41 4.19
C ILE A 69 0.02 7.04 4.93
N VAL A 70 0.56 8.15 4.41
CA VAL A 70 1.72 8.82 5.03
C VAL A 70 1.37 9.37 6.41
N GLN A 71 0.25 10.08 6.53
CA GLN A 71 -0.21 10.63 7.81
C GLN A 71 -0.40 9.52 8.85
N ALA A 72 -1.07 8.42 8.48
CA ALA A 72 -1.29 7.29 9.37
C ALA A 72 0.02 6.53 9.71
N SER A 73 1.03 6.57 8.82
CA SER A 73 2.35 6.00 9.08
C SER A 73 3.19 6.86 10.03
N GLU A 74 3.15 8.19 9.89
CA GLU A 74 3.94 9.12 10.71
C GLU A 74 3.27 9.44 12.05
N GLY A 75 1.96 9.22 12.18
CA GLY A 75 1.19 9.51 13.40
C GLY A 75 1.08 11.02 13.71
N VAL A 76 1.47 11.87 12.76
CA VAL A 76 1.37 13.34 12.81
C VAL A 76 0.70 13.85 11.53
N PRO A 77 -0.10 14.93 11.59
CA PRO A 77 -0.70 15.53 10.41
C PRO A 77 0.38 16.02 9.43
N LEU A 78 0.13 15.81 8.13
CA LEU A 78 0.95 16.40 7.08
C LEU A 78 0.84 17.95 7.10
N PRO A 79 1.93 18.69 6.86
CA PRO A 79 1.95 20.15 6.88
C PRO A 79 1.17 20.80 5.72
#